data_AF-A0A0B8NRP5-F1
#
_entry.id   AF-A0A0B8NRP5-F1
#
_cell.length_a   1.000
_cell.length_b   1.000
_cell.length_c   1.000
_cell.angle_alpha   90.00
_cell.angle_beta   90.00
_cell.angle_gamma   90.00
#
_symmetry.space_group_name_H-M   'P 1'
#
loop_
_entity.id
_entity.type
_entity.pdbx_description
1 polymer ?
#
loop_
_entity_poly.entity_id
_entity_poly.type
_entity_poly.pdbx_seq_one_letter_code
_entity_poly.pdbx_strand_id
1 'polypeptide(L)'
;MSLEVTPDSLKTAAGALALLPEDIDKAPHLGAEPVASVLKGAAVGAALGGSDPASRTAKGVLKARFNEFSGLLKLAADTYRDTDQEAAANLLAVVADLNSGDPHVGK
;
A
#
# COMPACT_ATOMS: atom_id res chain seq x y z
N MET A 1 22.90 2.40 -2.57
CA MET A 1 22.45 1.04 -2.95
C MET A 1 21.54 1.22 -4.14
N SER A 2 21.90 0.70 -5.32
CA SER A 2 20.97 0.63 -6.44
C SER A 2 19.89 -0.39 -6.11
N LEU A 3 18.63 0.02 -6.22
CA LEU A 3 17.48 -0.86 -6.05
C LEU A 3 17.37 -1.70 -7.32
N GLU A 4 17.92 -2.91 -7.29
CA GLU A 4 17.81 -3.84 -8.41
C GLU A 4 16.48 -4.57 -8.32
N VAL A 5 15.60 -4.32 -9.30
CA VAL A 5 14.29 -4.99 -9.40
C VAL A 5 14.49 -6.29 -10.15
N THR A 6 14.25 -7.41 -9.47
CA THR A 6 14.30 -8.76 -10.05
C THR A 6 12.95 -9.47 -9.90
N PRO A 7 12.63 -10.48 -10.75
CA PRO A 7 11.41 -11.26 -10.61
C PRO A 7 11.24 -11.86 -9.20
N ASP A 8 12.34 -12.31 -8.61
CA ASP A 8 12.34 -12.86 -7.24
C ASP A 8 12.02 -11.78 -6.20
N SER A 9 12.62 -10.58 -6.33
CA SER A 9 12.29 -9.48 -5.42
C SER A 9 10.81 -9.07 -5.50
N LEU A 10 10.23 -9.09 -6.71
CA LEU A 10 8.81 -8.81 -6.95
C LEU A 10 7.91 -9.90 -6.35
N LYS A 11 8.28 -11.18 -6.49
CA LYS A 11 7.56 -12.31 -5.86
C LYS A 11 7.62 -12.24 -4.34
N THR A 12 8.78 -11.93 -3.76
CA THR A 12 8.94 -11.75 -2.32
C THR A 12 8.07 -10.59 -1.81
N ALA A 13 8.11 -9.43 -2.48
CA ALA A 13 7.27 -8.30 -2.12
C ALA A 13 5.78 -8.63 -2.25
N ALA A 14 5.37 -9.31 -3.33
CA ALA A 14 3.99 -9.76 -3.51
C ALA A 14 3.53 -10.70 -2.40
N GLY A 15 4.39 -11.63 -1.98
CA GLY A 15 4.13 -12.54 -0.87
C GLY A 15 3.94 -11.78 0.45
N ALA A 16 4.81 -10.83 0.75
CA ALA A 16 4.69 -10.00 1.95
C ALA A 16 3.37 -9.20 1.97
N LEU A 17 2.99 -8.58 0.83
CA LEU A 17 1.72 -7.85 0.73
C LEU A 17 0.49 -8.76 0.83
N ALA A 18 0.58 -10.02 0.38
CA ALA A 18 -0.53 -10.98 0.45
C ALA A 18 -0.89 -11.41 1.88
N LEU A 19 0.02 -11.23 2.85
CA LEU A 19 -0.21 -11.57 4.26
C LEU A 19 -0.92 -10.44 5.03
N LEU A 20 -0.71 -9.19 4.61
CA LEU A 20 -1.26 -8.02 5.30
C LEU A 20 -2.80 -8.02 5.43
N PRO A 21 -3.59 -8.53 4.46
CA PRO A 21 -5.03 -8.65 4.62
C PRO A 21 -5.47 -9.50 5.81
N GLU A 22 -4.75 -10.58 6.12
CA GLU A 22 -5.05 -11.43 7.29
C GLU A 22 -4.76 -10.70 8.60
N ASP A 23 -3.66 -9.93 8.64
CA ASP A 23 -3.30 -9.15 9.83
C ASP A 23 -4.28 -8.00 10.06
N ILE A 24 -4.81 -7.40 8.98
CA ILE A 24 -5.90 -6.41 9.06
C ILE A 24 -7.18 -7.02 9.62
N ASP A 25 -7.51 -8.26 9.27
CA ASP A 25 -8.69 -8.97 9.80
C ASP A 25 -8.56 -9.29 11.30
N LYS A 26 -7.34 -9.60 11.76
CA LYS A 26 -7.07 -9.85 13.19
C LYS A 26 -7.12 -8.59 14.04
N ALA A 27 -6.90 -7.41 13.44
CA ALA A 27 -6.94 -6.16 14.19
C ALA A 27 -8.35 -5.94 14.79
N PRO A 28 -8.49 -5.59 16.07
CA PRO A 28 -9.80 -5.36 16.68
C PRO A 28 -10.52 -4.17 16.02
N HIS A 29 -11.85 -4.19 16.06
CA HIS A 29 -12.66 -3.02 15.70
C HIS A 29 -12.59 -1.98 16.84
N LEU A 30 -12.87 -0.71 16.52
CA LEU A 30 -12.88 0.36 17.52
C LEU A 30 -13.88 0.10 18.65
N GLY A 31 -15.00 -0.59 18.37
CA GLY A 31 -15.95 -1.05 19.38
C GLY A 31 -16.64 0.11 20.08
N ALA A 32 -17.02 1.15 19.35
CA ALA A 32 -17.58 2.39 19.88
C ALA A 32 -19.07 2.28 20.26
N GLU A 33 -19.76 1.23 19.80
CA GLU A 33 -21.20 1.01 20.01
C GLU A 33 -21.67 1.07 21.48
N PRO A 34 -20.98 0.43 22.46
CA PRO A 34 -21.36 0.51 23.87
C PRO A 34 -21.25 1.95 24.41
N VAL A 35 -20.22 2.70 24.01
CA VAL A 35 -20.00 4.08 24.47
C VAL A 35 -21.00 5.05 23.82
N ALA A 36 -21.28 4.87 22.52
CA ALA A 36 -22.29 5.64 21.82
C ALA A 36 -23.69 5.46 22.42
N SER A 37 -24.01 4.26 22.92
CA SER A 37 -25.30 3.95 23.55
C SER A 37 -25.52 4.68 24.89
N VAL A 38 -24.45 4.95 25.64
CA VAL A 38 -24.48 5.69 26.91
C VAL A 38 -24.54 7.20 26.67
N LEU A 39 -23.94 7.68 25.59
CA LEU A 39 -23.88 9.10 25.22
C LEU A 39 -25.01 9.54 24.27
N LYS A 40 -26.20 8.91 24.37
CA LYS A 40 -27.35 9.26 23.53
C LYS A 40 -27.72 10.73 23.68
N GLY A 41 -27.89 11.41 22.54
CA GLY A 41 -28.20 12.84 22.47
C GLY A 41 -26.99 13.77 22.49
N ALA A 42 -25.79 13.26 22.80
CA ALA A 42 -24.55 14.03 22.67
C ALA A 42 -23.96 13.89 21.26
N ALA A 43 -23.48 15.00 20.68
CA ALA A 43 -22.80 14.98 19.38
C ALA A 43 -21.57 14.04 19.36
N VAL A 44 -20.87 13.93 20.49
CA VAL A 44 -19.73 13.03 20.66
C VAL A 44 -20.15 11.55 20.59
N GLY A 45 -21.31 11.19 21.15
CA GLY A 45 -21.84 9.82 21.07
C GLY A 45 -22.19 9.43 19.63
N ALA A 46 -22.76 10.36 18.86
CA ALA A 46 -23.05 10.15 17.44
C ALA A 46 -21.77 9.99 16.60
N ALA A 47 -20.76 10.82 16.84
CA ALA A 47 -19.47 10.72 16.16
C ALA A 47 -18.75 9.40 16.47
N LEU A 48 -18.78 8.96 17.73
CA LEU A 48 -18.25 7.65 18.15
C LEU A 48 -18.99 6.51 17.45
N GLY A 49 -20.32 6.53 17.39
CA GLY A 49 -21.09 5.50 16.68
C GLY A 49 -20.76 5.41 15.19
N GLY A 50 -20.38 6.53 14.55
CA GLY A 50 -19.91 6.55 13.17
C GLY A 50 -18.50 5.97 12.96
N SER A 51 -17.68 5.84 14.00
CA SER A 51 -16.28 5.41 13.87
C SER A 51 -16.14 3.91 13.57
N ASP A 52 -17.05 3.08 14.07
CA ASP A 52 -17.06 1.63 13.81
C ASP A 52 -17.30 1.26 12.34
N PRO A 53 -18.38 1.74 11.68
CA PRO A 53 -18.56 1.49 10.24
C PRO A 53 -17.45 2.12 9.40
N ALA A 54 -16.96 3.31 9.77
CA ALA A 54 -15.82 3.92 9.08
C ALA A 54 -14.55 3.07 9.17
N SER A 55 -14.26 2.50 10.34
CA SER A 55 -13.15 1.57 10.54
C SER A 55 -13.29 0.30 9.70
N ARG A 56 -14.50 -0.27 9.61
CA ARG A 56 -14.77 -1.44 8.75
C ARG A 56 -14.51 -1.13 7.28
N THR A 57 -14.99 0.02 6.79
CA THR A 57 -14.75 0.46 5.42
C THR A 57 -13.26 0.67 5.15
N ALA A 58 -12.54 1.34 6.05
CA ALA A 58 -11.10 1.55 5.92
C ALA A 58 -10.33 0.22 5.84
N LYS A 59 -10.65 -0.75 6.71
CA LYS A 59 -10.07 -2.10 6.65
C LYS A 59 -10.36 -2.79 5.32
N GLY A 60 -11.61 -2.74 4.85
CA GLY A 60 -11.99 -3.31 3.56
C GLY A 60 -11.20 -2.73 2.38
N VAL A 61 -11.03 -1.41 2.35
CA VAL A 61 -10.24 -0.72 1.31
C VAL A 61 -8.77 -1.14 1.37
N LEU A 62 -8.17 -1.16 2.56
CA LEU A 62 -6.76 -1.56 2.72
C LEU A 62 -6.53 -2.99 2.25
N LYS A 63 -7.39 -3.93 2.65
CA LYS A 63 -7.31 -5.32 2.20
C LYS A 63 -7.38 -5.44 0.68
N ALA A 64 -8.35 -4.76 0.06
CA ALA A 64 -8.51 -4.78 -1.39
C ALA A 64 -7.24 -4.27 -2.10
N ARG A 65 -6.65 -3.18 -1.62
CA ARG A 65 -5.44 -2.59 -2.20
C ARG A 65 -4.21 -3.48 -2.02
N PHE A 66 -4.02 -4.10 -0.85
CA PHE A 66 -2.89 -5.01 -0.67
C PHE A 66 -3.00 -6.26 -1.53
N ASN A 67 -4.21 -6.81 -1.72
CA ASN A 67 -4.45 -7.90 -2.66
C ASN A 67 -4.17 -7.49 -4.11
N GLU A 68 -4.64 -6.32 -4.52
CA GLU A 68 -4.41 -5.79 -5.86
C GLU A 68 -2.91 -5.57 -6.13
N PHE A 69 -2.18 -4.93 -5.21
CA PHE A 69 -0.73 -4.75 -5.34
C PHE A 69 0.03 -6.07 -5.35
N SER A 70 -0.35 -7.03 -4.49
CA SER A 70 0.24 -8.37 -4.53
C SER A 70 0.02 -9.04 -5.89
N GLY A 71 -1.18 -8.95 -6.46
CA GLY A 71 -1.51 -9.47 -7.78
C GLY A 71 -0.70 -8.81 -8.89
N LEU A 72 -0.58 -7.48 -8.87
CA LEU A 72 0.20 -6.72 -9.85
C LEU A 72 1.69 -7.07 -9.79
N LEU A 73 2.26 -7.23 -8.60
CA LEU A 73 3.66 -7.61 -8.45
C LEU A 73 3.94 -9.05 -8.90
N LYS A 74 3.01 -9.99 -8.65
CA LYS A 74 3.10 -11.35 -9.22
C LYS A 74 3.03 -11.32 -10.74
N LEU A 75 2.06 -10.60 -11.30
CA LEU A 75 1.92 -10.45 -12.74
C LEU A 75 3.20 -9.86 -13.35
N ALA A 76 3.73 -8.78 -12.76
CA ALA A 76 4.96 -8.16 -13.19
C ALA A 76 6.15 -9.13 -13.14
N ALA A 77 6.26 -9.94 -12.08
CA ALA A 77 7.31 -10.94 -11.95
C ALA A 77 7.19 -12.07 -12.99
N ASP A 78 5.98 -12.46 -13.35
CA ASP A 78 5.71 -13.52 -14.33
C ASP A 78 5.90 -13.03 -15.77
N THR A 79 5.71 -11.73 -16.01
CA THR A 79 5.92 -11.10 -17.32
C THR A 79 7.32 -10.51 -17.51
N TYR A 80 8.13 -10.46 -16.45
CA TYR A 80 9.47 -9.89 -16.48
C TYR A 80 10.37 -10.68 -17.43
N ARG A 81 10.91 -10.01 -18.45
CA ARG A 81 11.85 -10.57 -19.43
C ARG A 81 13.19 -9.84 -19.35
N ASP A 82 14.22 -10.42 -19.95
CA ASP A 82 15.61 -9.91 -19.86
C ASP A 82 15.76 -8.43 -20.30
N THR A 83 14.88 -7.93 -21.18
CA THR A 83 14.84 -6.51 -21.59
C THR A 83 14.33 -5.56 -20.51
N ASP A 84 13.58 -6.06 -19.53
CA ASP A 84 12.99 -5.26 -18.44
C ASP A 84 14.03 -4.91 -17.37
N GLN A 85 15.06 -5.74 -17.22
CA GLN A 85 16.18 -5.47 -16.31
C GLN A 85 17.03 -4.29 -16.82
N GLU A 86 17.29 -4.26 -18.12
CA GLU A 86 17.99 -3.16 -18.79
C GLU A 86 17.14 -1.88 -18.80
N ALA A 87 15.82 -2.01 -19.06
CA ALA A 87 14.89 -0.88 -18.99
C ALA A 87 14.73 -0.33 -17.57
N ALA A 88 14.64 -1.18 -16.54
CA ALA A 88 14.55 -0.76 -15.15
C ALA A 88 15.86 -0.11 -14.66
N ALA A 89 17.02 -0.65 -15.05
CA ALA A 89 18.32 -0.03 -14.77
C ALA A 89 18.46 1.35 -15.44
N ASN A 90 18.04 1.46 -16.70
CA ASN A 90 18.02 2.74 -17.43
C ASN A 90 17.02 3.74 -16.82
N LEU A 91 15.83 3.29 -16.41
CA LEU A 91 14.85 4.15 -15.75
C LEU A 91 15.35 4.64 -14.39
N LEU A 92 15.98 3.78 -13.58
CA LEU A 92 16.61 4.17 -12.33
C LEU A 92 17.75 5.18 -12.54
N ALA A 93 18.56 5.02 -13.58
CA ALA A 93 19.61 5.98 -13.94
C ALA A 93 19.02 7.35 -14.33
N VAL A 94 17.95 7.37 -15.13
CA VAL A 94 17.27 8.61 -15.54
C VAL A 94 16.51 9.26 -14.36
N VAL A 95 15.87 8.48 -13.48
CA VAL A 95 15.16 9.00 -12.31
C VAL A 95 16.13 9.49 -11.22
N ALA A 96 17.30 8.88 -11.08
CA ALA A 96 18.37 9.41 -10.24
C ALA A 96 18.88 10.76 -10.77
N ASP A 97 18.93 10.95 -12.09
CA ASP A 97 19.25 12.22 -12.72
C ASP A 97 18.15 13.28 -12.54
N LEU A 98 16.86 12.89 -12.59
CA LEU A 98 15.75 13.80 -12.30
C LEU A 98 15.73 14.33 -10.84
N ASN A 99 16.40 13.63 -9.92
CA ASN A 99 16.61 14.05 -8.53
C ASN A 99 18.02 14.62 -8.27
N SER A 100 18.86 14.80 -9.30
CA SER A 100 20.24 15.28 -9.15
C SER A 100 20.33 16.79 -8.83
N GLY A 101 19.23 17.53 -9.00
CA GLY A 101 19.09 18.88 -8.47
C GLY A 101 20.07 19.90 -9.05
N ASP A 102 20.53 19.74 -10.30
CA ASP A 102 21.30 20.80 -10.98
C ASP A 102 20.42 21.59 -11.97
N PRO A 103 19.90 22.77 -11.59
CA PRO A 103 19.15 23.66 -12.48
C PRO A 103 20.04 24.45 -13.46
N HIS A 104 21.34 24.15 -13.60
CA HIS A 104 22.26 24.88 -14.45
C HIS A 104 23.05 24.01 -15.44
N VAL A 105 22.35 23.36 -16.38
CA VAL A 105 22.91 23.16 -17.73
C VAL A 105 22.14 24.04 -18.71
N GLY A 106 22.24 25.34 -18.46
CA GLY A 106 22.02 26.37 -19.45
C GLY A 106 23.37 26.99 -19.82
N LYS A 107 23.99 26.47 -20.88
CA LYS A 107 24.78 27.23 -21.86
C LYS A 107 25.12 26.36 -23.06
#